data_AF-T0Z4P2-F1
#
_entry.id   AF-T0Z4P2-F1
#
_cell.length_a   1.000
_cell.length_b   1.000
_cell.length_c   1.000
_cell.angle_alpha   90.00
_cell.angle_beta   90.00
_cell.angle_gamma   90.00
#
_symmetry.space_group_name_H-M   'P 1'
#
loop_
_entity.id
_entity.type
_entity.pdbx_description
1 polymer ?
#
loop_
_entity_poly.entity_id
_entity_poly.type
_entity_poly.pdbx_seq_one_letter_code
_entity_poly.pdbx_strand_id
1 'polypeptide(L)'
;EPEEGTYTYTVADEEVALAQAHHMRVRGQNLVWSTGEQTPSWVFTEPNGTTPLSAANPADVALLTERIQSHIKHLVQHFGTAVYAWDVINEPLNPNEPDCLEHGPFYNVLGEKYINIALRAAREYAPPGTELFINEYGLSNPARLRCMIRLIHRLRARGVPLD
;
A
#
# COMPACT_ATOMS: atom_id res chain seq x y z
N GLU A 1 6.02 2.06 -11.01
CA GLU A 1 5.49 1.22 -12.10
C GLU A 1 4.60 2.08 -13.00
N PRO A 2 5.21 2.91 -13.88
CA PRO A 2 4.46 3.88 -14.71
C PRO A 2 3.46 3.21 -15.66
N GLU A 3 3.76 2.00 -16.12
CA GLU A 3 2.91 1.16 -16.97
C GLU A 3 2.87 -0.25 -16.40
N GLU A 4 1.79 -1.00 -16.65
CA GLU A 4 1.59 -2.34 -16.11
C GLU A 4 2.79 -3.27 -16.42
N GLY A 5 3.41 -3.82 -15.38
CA GLY A 5 4.57 -4.70 -15.50
C GLY A 5 5.90 -4.00 -15.84
N THR A 6 5.91 -2.68 -15.99
CA THR A 6 7.12 -1.89 -16.25
C THR A 6 7.54 -1.14 -14.99
N TYR A 7 8.71 -1.49 -14.46
CA TYR A 7 9.23 -0.93 -13.22
C TYR A 7 10.44 -0.04 -13.48
N THR A 8 10.47 1.12 -12.82
CA THR A 8 11.56 2.10 -12.89
C THR A 8 12.16 2.28 -11.50
N TYR A 9 13.37 1.76 -11.29
CA TYR A 9 14.04 1.80 -10.00
C TYR A 9 15.20 2.79 -9.92
N THR A 10 15.72 3.25 -11.06
CA THR A 10 16.99 4.00 -11.16
C THR A 10 17.16 5.09 -10.10
N VAL A 11 16.18 5.99 -9.95
CA VAL A 11 16.26 7.10 -8.99
C VAL A 11 16.24 6.59 -7.54
N ALA A 12 15.35 5.65 -7.23
CA ALA A 12 15.26 5.07 -5.89
C ALA A 12 16.51 4.23 -5.55
N ASP A 13 17.10 3.55 -6.52
CA ASP A 13 18.36 2.80 -6.34
C ASP A 13 19.52 3.74 -6.00
N GLU A 14 19.61 4.90 -6.65
CA GLU A 14 20.62 5.92 -6.34
C GLU A 14 20.47 6.47 -4.90
N GLU A 15 19.24 6.73 -4.46
CA GLU A 15 18.95 7.18 -3.09
C GLU A 15 19.29 6.11 -2.05
N VAL A 16 18.91 4.85 -2.32
CA VAL A 16 19.23 3.71 -1.44
C VAL A 16 20.74 3.48 -1.37
N ALA A 17 21.44 3.54 -2.50
CA ALA A 17 22.89 3.39 -2.55
C ALA A 17 23.60 4.49 -1.76
N LEU A 18 23.14 5.74 -1.87
CA LEU A 18 23.65 6.86 -1.07
C LEU A 18 23.44 6.59 0.43
N ALA A 19 22.24 6.19 0.84
CA ALA A 19 21.94 5.88 2.23
C ALA A 19 22.85 4.77 2.77
N GLN A 20 23.06 3.70 2.00
CA GLN A 20 23.94 2.59 2.38
C GLN A 20 25.40 3.01 2.50
N ALA A 21 25.90 3.81 1.56
CA ALA A 21 27.27 4.35 1.58
C ALA A 21 27.54 5.21 2.83
N HIS A 22 26.50 5.79 3.41
CA HIS A 22 26.56 6.60 4.63
C HIS A 22 26.01 5.90 5.88
N HIS A 23 25.83 4.57 5.83
CA HIS A 23 25.33 3.76 6.96
C HIS A 23 23.97 4.23 7.51
N MET A 24 23.14 4.81 6.66
CA MET A 24 21.78 5.23 6.97
C MET A 24 20.81 4.08 6.73
N ARG A 25 19.74 4.05 7.54
CA ARG A 25 18.62 3.13 7.35
C ARG A 25 17.62 3.72 6.36
N VAL A 26 17.00 2.88 5.52
CA VAL A 26 15.98 3.29 4.54
C VAL A 26 14.61 2.76 4.95
N ARG A 27 13.62 3.66 5.00
CA ARG A 27 12.19 3.34 5.05
C ARG A 27 11.60 3.52 3.66
N GLY A 28 10.88 2.54 3.15
CA GLY A 28 10.20 2.64 1.87
C GLY A 28 8.85 3.34 2.03
N GLN A 29 8.68 4.48 1.35
CA GLN A 29 7.46 5.30 1.38
C GLN A 29 6.97 5.48 -0.07
N ASN A 30 5.83 4.96 -0.48
CA ASN A 30 4.98 3.95 0.17
C ASN A 30 4.59 2.91 -0.89
N LEU A 31 3.95 1.80 -0.49
CA LEU A 31 3.51 0.77 -1.46
C LEU A 31 2.11 1.01 -2.02
N VAL A 32 1.18 1.50 -1.19
CA VAL A 32 -0.19 1.85 -1.59
C VAL A 32 -0.61 3.14 -0.90
N TRP A 33 -0.91 4.18 -1.68
CA TRP A 33 -1.48 5.42 -1.16
C TRP A 33 -2.98 5.45 -1.40
N SER A 34 -3.75 5.48 -0.31
CA SER A 34 -5.19 5.24 -0.31
C SER A 34 -5.99 6.19 -1.22
N THR A 35 -5.55 7.44 -1.36
CA THR A 35 -6.17 8.46 -2.23
C THR A 35 -5.99 8.18 -3.72
N GLY A 36 -4.99 7.35 -4.09
CA GLY A 36 -4.58 7.13 -5.47
C GLY A 36 -3.83 8.30 -6.11
N GLU A 37 -3.49 9.35 -5.36
CA GLU A 37 -2.93 10.61 -5.89
C GLU A 37 -1.63 10.44 -6.70
N GLN A 38 -0.85 9.41 -6.39
CA GLN A 38 0.39 9.07 -7.10
C GLN A 38 0.34 7.69 -7.77
N THR A 39 -0.86 7.13 -7.94
CA THR A 39 -1.05 5.84 -8.61
C THR A 39 -1.40 6.06 -10.08
N PRO A 40 -0.68 5.47 -11.03
CA PRO A 40 -1.02 5.58 -12.45
C PRO A 40 -2.43 5.08 -12.74
N SER A 41 -3.14 5.75 -13.66
CA SER A 41 -4.55 5.47 -13.95
C SER A 41 -4.82 4.04 -14.43
N TRP A 42 -3.84 3.40 -15.10
CA TRP A 42 -3.98 2.03 -15.62
C TRP A 42 -4.34 1.02 -14.53
N VAL A 43 -3.94 1.28 -13.28
CA VAL A 43 -4.22 0.42 -12.13
C VAL A 43 -5.73 0.25 -11.91
N PHE A 44 -6.50 1.29 -12.22
CA PHE A 44 -7.94 1.35 -11.95
C PHE A 44 -8.81 1.23 -13.20
N THR A 45 -8.23 0.83 -14.34
CA THR A 45 -8.97 0.54 -15.56
C THR A 45 -8.83 -0.91 -15.99
N GLU A 46 -9.82 -1.44 -16.68
CA GLU A 46 -9.73 -2.71 -17.41
C GLU A 46 -8.54 -2.72 -18.39
N PRO A 47 -8.12 -3.89 -18.92
CA PRO A 47 -7.02 -3.99 -19.88
C PRO A 47 -7.20 -3.18 -21.17
N ASN A 48 -8.41 -2.68 -21.46
CA ASN A 48 -8.66 -1.73 -22.55
C ASN A 48 -8.15 -0.31 -22.26
N GLY A 49 -7.66 -0.04 -21.04
CA GLY A 49 -7.09 1.23 -20.61
C GLY A 49 -8.10 2.37 -20.40
N THR A 50 -9.41 2.11 -20.50
CA THR A 50 -10.44 3.16 -20.50
C THR A 50 -11.62 2.89 -19.57
N THR A 51 -12.10 1.65 -19.46
CA THR A 51 -13.21 1.30 -18.58
C THR A 51 -12.74 1.27 -17.12
N PRO A 52 -13.35 2.03 -16.19
CA PRO A 52 -13.02 1.93 -14.77
C PRO A 52 -13.39 0.57 -14.18
N LEU A 53 -12.55 0.06 -13.28
CA LEU A 53 -12.84 -1.16 -12.52
C LEU A 53 -14.05 -0.96 -11.59
N SER A 54 -14.86 -2.00 -11.43
CA SER A 54 -16.07 -1.96 -10.62
C SER A 54 -16.08 -3.01 -9.52
N ALA A 55 -16.47 -2.62 -8.30
CA ALA A 55 -16.72 -3.55 -7.20
C ALA A 55 -17.84 -4.57 -7.50
N ALA A 56 -18.72 -4.27 -8.46
CA ALA A 56 -19.80 -5.18 -8.87
C ALA A 56 -19.32 -6.29 -9.82
N ASN A 57 -18.12 -6.17 -10.37
CA ASN A 57 -17.55 -7.15 -11.29
C ASN A 57 -16.44 -7.97 -10.58
N PRO A 58 -16.65 -9.27 -10.35
CA PRO A 58 -15.64 -10.12 -9.69
C PRO A 58 -14.30 -10.17 -10.43
N ALA A 59 -14.30 -10.02 -11.76
CA ALA A 59 -13.07 -10.00 -12.54
C ALA A 59 -12.22 -8.75 -12.24
N ASP A 60 -12.88 -7.60 -12.06
CA ASP A 60 -12.21 -6.33 -11.74
C ASP A 60 -11.62 -6.35 -10.31
N VAL A 61 -12.37 -6.93 -9.37
CA VAL A 61 -11.91 -7.17 -7.99
C VAL A 61 -10.67 -8.06 -7.97
N ALA A 62 -10.67 -9.14 -8.76
CA ALA A 62 -9.53 -10.03 -8.88
C ALA A 62 -8.33 -9.33 -9.54
N LEU A 63 -8.56 -8.58 -10.62
CA LEU A 63 -7.53 -7.84 -11.34
C LEU A 63 -6.84 -6.81 -10.45
N LEU A 64 -7.59 -5.99 -9.70
CA LEU A 64 -6.97 -5.02 -8.79
C LEU A 64 -6.22 -5.70 -7.64
N THR A 65 -6.73 -6.84 -7.15
CA THR A 65 -6.02 -7.65 -6.15
C THR A 65 -4.67 -8.12 -6.68
N GLU A 66 -4.64 -8.67 -7.88
CA GLU A 66 -3.41 -9.13 -8.55
C GLU A 66 -2.42 -7.98 -8.77
N ARG A 67 -2.89 -6.83 -9.23
CA ARG A 67 -2.06 -5.63 -9.45
C ARG A 67 -1.38 -5.15 -8.18
N ILE A 68 -2.12 -5.06 -7.07
CA ILE A 68 -1.55 -4.70 -5.76
C ILE A 68 -0.48 -5.71 -5.34
N GLN A 69 -0.76 -7.02 -5.46
CA GLN A 69 0.16 -8.07 -5.06
C GLN A 69 1.43 -8.10 -5.91
N SER A 70 1.29 -7.95 -7.23
CA SER A 70 2.40 -7.90 -8.18
C SER A 70 3.30 -6.69 -7.92
N HIS A 71 2.69 -5.50 -7.80
CA HIS A 71 3.41 -4.27 -7.49
C HIS A 71 4.25 -4.40 -6.22
N ILE A 72 3.61 -4.85 -5.14
CA ILE A 72 4.27 -5.04 -3.83
C ILE A 72 5.38 -6.09 -3.93
N LYS A 73 5.13 -7.23 -4.57
CA LYS A 73 6.14 -8.26 -4.78
C LYS A 73 7.39 -7.68 -5.44
N HIS A 74 7.22 -6.98 -6.56
CA HIS A 74 8.34 -6.47 -7.34
C HIS A 74 9.15 -5.42 -6.58
N LEU A 75 8.50 -4.45 -5.94
CA LEU A 75 9.20 -3.42 -5.16
C LEU A 75 9.90 -4.01 -3.93
N VAL A 76 9.18 -4.82 -3.14
CA VAL A 76 9.71 -5.37 -1.89
C VAL A 76 10.86 -6.34 -2.15
N GLN A 77 10.76 -7.19 -3.19
CA GLN A 77 11.85 -8.11 -3.54
C GLN A 77 13.04 -7.38 -4.15
N HIS A 78 12.82 -6.34 -4.96
CA HIS A 78 13.90 -5.55 -5.57
C HIS A 78 14.79 -4.89 -4.51
N PHE A 79 14.19 -4.18 -3.55
CA PHE A 79 14.97 -3.52 -2.49
C PHE A 79 15.45 -4.48 -1.39
N GLY A 80 14.75 -5.60 -1.18
CA GLY A 80 15.15 -6.66 -0.25
C GLY A 80 15.55 -6.11 1.12
N THR A 81 16.73 -6.50 1.61
CA THR A 81 17.23 -6.10 2.93
C THR A 81 17.74 -4.66 3.01
N ALA A 82 17.78 -3.92 1.89
CA ALA A 82 18.19 -2.51 1.90
C ALA A 82 17.15 -1.62 2.59
N VAL A 83 15.87 -2.02 2.56
CA VAL A 83 14.75 -1.35 3.23
C VAL A 83 14.40 -2.11 4.49
N TYR A 84 14.54 -1.46 5.66
CA TYR A 84 14.25 -2.11 6.95
C TYR A 84 12.77 -2.03 7.34
N ALA A 85 12.04 -1.05 6.78
CA ALA A 85 10.64 -0.81 7.08
C ALA A 85 9.90 -0.30 5.84
N TRP A 86 8.66 -0.73 5.65
CA TRP A 86 7.77 -0.23 4.61
C TRP A 86 6.56 0.47 5.22
N ASP A 87 6.26 1.66 4.73
CA ASP A 87 4.94 2.24 4.83
C ASP A 87 4.07 1.56 3.76
N VAL A 88 3.42 0.47 4.16
CA VAL A 88 2.67 -0.40 3.24
C VAL A 88 1.41 0.31 2.76
N ILE A 89 0.68 0.92 3.69
CA ILE A 89 -0.49 1.75 3.40
C ILE A 89 -0.21 3.17 3.87
N ASN A 90 -0.41 4.14 2.98
CA ASN A 90 -0.32 5.55 3.30
C ASN A 90 -1.73 6.17 3.34
N GLU A 91 -2.00 6.88 4.44
CA GLU A 91 -3.15 7.76 4.66
C GLU A 91 -4.53 7.11 4.42
N PRO A 92 -4.86 5.97 5.06
CA PRO A 92 -6.13 5.30 4.83
C PRO A 92 -7.30 5.93 5.59
N LEU A 93 -7.10 6.95 6.43
CA LEU A 93 -8.14 7.39 7.36
C LEU A 93 -8.90 8.63 6.89
N ASN A 94 -10.23 8.56 7.01
CA ASN A 94 -11.14 9.69 6.91
C ASN A 94 -12.11 9.68 8.11
N PRO A 95 -11.91 10.55 9.11
CA PRO A 95 -12.78 10.58 10.30
C PRO A 95 -14.23 11.01 10.05
N ASN A 96 -14.54 11.50 8.84
CA ASN A 96 -15.90 11.88 8.47
C ASN A 96 -16.69 10.70 7.88
N GLU A 97 -16.00 9.62 7.49
CA GLU A 97 -16.62 8.41 6.98
C GLU A 97 -17.03 7.46 8.14
N PRO A 98 -18.16 6.76 8.03
CA PRO A 98 -18.69 5.92 9.10
C PRO A 98 -17.76 4.75 9.45
N ASP A 99 -16.98 4.27 8.49
CA ASP A 99 -16.01 3.19 8.67
C ASP A 99 -14.58 3.68 8.98
N CYS A 100 -14.42 5.01 9.12
CA CYS A 100 -13.17 5.73 9.34
C CYS A 100 -12.16 5.67 8.18
N LEU A 101 -12.56 5.26 6.97
CA LEU A 101 -11.64 5.04 5.86
C LEU A 101 -11.81 6.05 4.74
N GLU A 102 -10.71 6.40 4.09
CA GLU A 102 -10.72 7.16 2.85
C GLU A 102 -11.28 6.31 1.70
N HIS A 103 -12.32 6.79 1.02
CA HIS A 103 -12.99 6.07 -0.09
C HIS A 103 -12.32 6.37 -1.44
N GLY A 104 -11.01 6.19 -1.48
CA GLY A 104 -10.21 6.33 -2.70
C GLY A 104 -10.42 5.17 -3.69
N PRO A 105 -9.73 5.19 -4.84
CA PRO A 105 -9.98 4.26 -5.94
C PRO A 105 -9.77 2.78 -5.56
N PHE A 106 -8.81 2.48 -4.68
CA PHE A 106 -8.62 1.13 -4.14
C PHE A 106 -9.83 0.67 -3.30
N TYR A 107 -10.32 1.55 -2.43
CA TYR A 107 -11.49 1.27 -1.59
C TYR A 107 -12.76 1.11 -2.45
N ASN A 108 -12.93 1.91 -3.50
CA ASN A 108 -14.12 1.86 -4.35
C ASN A 108 -14.31 0.52 -5.06
N VAL A 109 -13.24 -0.24 -5.26
CA VAL A 109 -13.28 -1.59 -5.86
C VAL A 109 -13.21 -2.70 -4.80
N LEU A 110 -12.36 -2.56 -3.78
CA LEU A 110 -12.05 -3.65 -2.83
C LEU A 110 -12.64 -3.45 -1.42
N GLY A 111 -13.16 -2.26 -1.12
CA GLY A 111 -13.45 -1.81 0.24
C GLY A 111 -12.20 -1.87 1.13
N GLU A 112 -12.37 -2.06 2.44
CA GLU A 112 -11.26 -2.20 3.39
C GLU A 112 -10.28 -3.36 3.04
N LYS A 113 -10.66 -4.31 2.17
CA LYS A 113 -9.82 -5.48 1.85
C LYS A 113 -8.50 -5.12 1.17
N TYR A 114 -8.38 -3.99 0.47
CA TYR A 114 -7.10 -3.61 -0.16
C TYR A 114 -5.97 -3.49 0.87
N ILE A 115 -6.28 -3.02 2.09
CA ILE A 115 -5.33 -2.90 3.21
C ILE A 115 -4.80 -4.29 3.62
N ASN A 116 -5.70 -5.26 3.76
CA ASN A 116 -5.36 -6.64 4.08
C ASN A 116 -4.50 -7.29 2.98
N ILE A 117 -4.90 -7.12 1.72
CA ILE A 117 -4.20 -7.64 0.55
C ILE A 117 -2.76 -7.11 0.54
N ALA A 118 -2.60 -5.80 0.69
CA ALA A 118 -1.30 -5.14 0.66
C ALA A 118 -0.39 -5.59 1.81
N LEU A 119 -0.88 -5.58 3.05
CA LEU A 119 -0.10 -6.00 4.23
C LEU A 119 0.32 -7.46 4.15
N ARG A 120 -0.56 -8.36 3.68
CA ARG A 120 -0.22 -9.77 3.48
C ARG A 120 0.83 -9.97 2.40
N ALA A 121 0.68 -9.30 1.26
CA ALA A 121 1.67 -9.36 0.19
C ALA A 121 3.03 -8.83 0.67
N ALA A 122 3.04 -7.70 1.38
CA ALA A 122 4.27 -7.14 1.92
C ALA A 122 4.95 -8.11 2.89
N ARG A 123 4.21 -8.75 3.80
CA ARG A 123 4.77 -9.77 4.71
C ARG A 123 5.27 -11.02 3.99
N GLU A 124 4.57 -11.45 2.94
CA GLU A 124 4.93 -12.64 2.16
C GLU A 124 6.28 -12.45 1.45
N TYR A 125 6.51 -11.27 0.88
CA TYR A 125 7.69 -11.01 0.04
C TYR A 125 8.85 -10.31 0.76
N ALA A 126 8.58 -9.65 1.90
CA ALA A 126 9.63 -8.95 2.64
C ALA A 126 10.60 -9.92 3.32
N PRO A 127 11.90 -9.59 3.39
CA PRO A 127 12.84 -10.32 4.21
C PRO A 127 12.36 -10.44 5.68
N PRO A 128 12.71 -11.53 6.38
CA PRO A 128 12.43 -11.65 7.81
C PRO A 128 13.01 -10.45 8.59
N GLY A 129 12.18 -9.86 9.46
CA GLY A 129 12.56 -8.70 10.26
C GLY A 129 12.25 -7.33 9.63
N THR A 130 11.76 -7.27 8.40
CA THR A 130 11.24 -6.02 7.83
C THR A 130 9.95 -5.61 8.56
N GLU A 131 9.90 -4.37 9.02
CA GLU A 131 8.76 -3.78 9.74
C GLU A 131 7.69 -3.25 8.75
N LEU A 132 6.40 -3.52 9.02
CA LEU A 132 5.29 -3.15 8.13
C LEU A 132 4.34 -2.16 8.81
N PHE A 133 4.31 -0.92 8.30
CA PHE A 133 3.57 0.19 8.87
C PHE A 133 2.33 0.59 8.06
N ILE A 134 1.36 1.15 8.76
CA ILE A 134 0.35 2.04 8.21
C ILE A 134 0.76 3.47 8.59
N ASN A 135 1.14 4.27 7.61
CA ASN A 135 1.52 5.66 7.82
C ASN A 135 0.30 6.58 7.70
N GLU A 136 0.21 7.57 8.58
CA GLU A 136 -0.93 8.49 8.63
C GLU A 136 -0.53 9.83 9.27
N TYR A 137 -1.03 10.92 8.71
CA TYR A 137 -0.79 12.26 9.25
C TYR A 137 -1.78 12.59 10.36
N GLY A 138 -1.48 13.62 11.16
CA GLY A 138 -2.48 14.23 12.05
C GLY A 138 -3.02 13.32 13.15
N LEU A 139 -2.29 12.28 13.56
CA LEU A 139 -2.68 11.40 14.68
C LEU A 139 -2.69 12.10 16.06
N SER A 140 -2.22 13.34 16.15
CA SER A 140 -2.47 14.21 17.30
C SER A 140 -3.94 14.62 17.43
N ASN A 141 -4.73 14.54 16.35
CA ASN A 141 -6.17 14.76 16.38
C ASN A 141 -6.89 13.54 17.01
N PRO A 142 -7.68 13.71 18.08
CA PRO A 142 -8.33 12.59 18.74
C PRO A 142 -9.30 11.78 17.87
N ALA A 143 -9.97 12.40 16.89
CA ALA A 143 -10.88 11.69 15.99
C ALA A 143 -10.11 10.76 15.05
N ARG A 144 -9.03 11.26 14.44
CA ARG A 144 -8.17 10.45 13.56
C ARG A 144 -7.42 9.35 14.32
N LEU A 145 -6.93 9.64 15.53
CA LEU A 145 -6.34 8.61 16.40
C LEU A 145 -7.33 7.48 16.73
N ARG A 146 -8.60 7.82 17.05
CA ARG A 146 -9.64 6.80 17.26
C ARG A 146 -9.87 5.94 16.03
N CYS A 147 -9.85 6.54 14.84
CA CYS A 147 -9.97 5.82 13.58
C CYS A 147 -8.78 4.86 13.38
N MET A 148 -7.54 5.31 13.64
CA MET A 148 -6.35 4.45 13.55
C MET A 148 -6.48 3.26 14.50
N ILE A 149 -6.79 3.50 15.78
CA ILE A 149 -6.97 2.42 16.78
C ILE A 149 -8.03 1.42 16.32
N ARG A 150 -9.18 1.88 15.81
CA ARG A 150 -10.24 1.00 15.29
C ARG A 150 -9.75 0.16 14.11
N LEU A 151 -9.04 0.75 13.15
CA LEU A 151 -8.50 0.03 12.01
C LEU A 151 -7.50 -1.05 12.45
N ILE A 152 -6.54 -0.70 13.31
CA ILE A 152 -5.54 -1.65 13.85
C ILE A 152 -6.22 -2.80 14.59
N HIS A 153 -7.25 -2.52 15.41
CA HIS A 153 -8.03 -3.57 16.08
C HIS A 153 -8.69 -4.53 15.08
N ARG A 154 -9.34 -4.01 14.01
CA ARG A 154 -9.95 -4.86 12.97
C ARG A 154 -8.92 -5.71 12.22
N LEU A 155 -7.76 -5.14 11.91
CA LEU A 155 -6.67 -5.85 11.22
C LEU A 155 -6.08 -6.96 12.09
N ARG A 156 -5.77 -6.67 13.35
CA ARG A 156 -5.27 -7.67 14.32
C ARG A 156 -6.27 -8.78 14.57
N ALA A 157 -7.57 -8.46 14.68
CA ALA A 157 -8.62 -9.47 14.86
C ALA A 157 -8.72 -10.46 13.68
N ARG A 158 -8.27 -10.05 12.47
CA ARG A 158 -8.21 -10.91 11.27
C ARG A 158 -6.82 -11.51 11.03
N GLY A 159 -5.87 -11.35 11.97
CA GLY A 159 -4.51 -11.83 11.84
C GLY A 159 -3.77 -11.25 10.63
N VAL A 160 -4.03 -9.98 10.29
CA VAL A 160 -3.28 -9.27 9.26
C VAL A 160 -1.90 -8.88 9.84
N PRO A 161 -0.79 -9.13 9.13
CA PRO A 161 0.55 -8.82 9.62
C PRO A 161 0.85 -7.33 9.52
N LEU A 162 1.06 -6.69 10.66
CA LEU A 162 1.53 -5.30 10.81
C LEU A 162 2.28 -5.17 12.12
N ASP A 163 3.27 -4.28 12.17
CA ASP A 163 4.19 -4.11 13.30
C ASP A 163 3.98 -2.79 14.05
#